data_AF-A0A962BTI4-F1
#
_entry.id   AF-A0A962BTI4-F1
#
_cell.length_a   1.000
_cell.length_b   1.000
_cell.length_c   1.000
_cell.angle_alpha   90.00
_cell.angle_beta   90.00
_cell.angle_gamma   90.00
#
_symmetry.space_group_name_H-M   'P 1'
#
loop_
_entity.id
_entity.type
_entity.pdbx_description
1 polymer ?
#
loop_
_entity_poly.entity_id
_entity_poly.type
_entity_poly.pdbx_seq_one_letter_code
_entity_poly.pdbx_strand_id
1 'polypeptide(L)'
;MAHPLCQLFSDAGLPLCRRLQEMLDEHPSHRTDRRGCGYTQATRHLSTFVNSTPDDNDTLDLELFLDWPRRATEMLSAQLVEAGASGWRELGRGRENLLDALPDSEPSRCFRRLFDLERRSAALPLVPESQILLRLILQILFRRCSDSACLAPMLEKPDIGSCTRAEEFFLEIAHGRIRRGGAINIFVDDTGKPLLVEKMNLGESHSAIAMAPLCIGRIEVPPGSLFALRTLEQAPSRRSTEHGLLMGMEGIIEARFLRLTTLALAPDDRRRTFTAQMEAQDRLGMLSPGSTTLDDLRRVAADECQSSR
;
A
#
# COMPACT_ATOMS: atom_id res chain seq x y z
N MET A 1 11.58 18.40 -13.54
CA MET A 1 11.22 17.37 -14.53
C MET A 1 10.02 16.65 -13.96
N ALA A 2 8.96 16.44 -14.75
CA ALA A 2 7.77 15.74 -14.26
C ALA A 2 8.12 14.29 -13.92
N HIS A 3 7.53 13.77 -12.84
CA HIS A 3 7.69 12.39 -12.41
C HIS A 3 7.20 11.43 -13.52
N PRO A 4 7.88 10.29 -13.76
CA PRO A 4 7.53 9.37 -14.87
C PRO A 4 6.06 8.95 -14.90
N LEU A 5 5.45 8.75 -13.73
CA LEU A 5 4.01 8.44 -13.66
C LEU A 5 3.10 9.60 -14.05
N CYS A 6 3.44 10.85 -13.68
CA CYS A 6 2.67 12.01 -14.11
C CYS A 6 2.67 12.10 -15.64
N GLN A 7 3.84 11.87 -16.26
CA GLN A 7 3.97 11.83 -17.71
C GLN A 7 3.16 10.68 -18.33
N LEU A 8 3.30 9.46 -17.81
CA LEU A 8 2.58 8.27 -18.30
C LEU A 8 1.06 8.48 -18.33
N PHE A 9 0.50 8.98 -17.23
CA PHE A 9 -0.93 9.22 -17.10
C PHE A 9 -1.39 10.39 -17.98
N SER A 10 -0.58 11.45 -18.10
CA SER A 10 -0.83 12.55 -19.03
C SER A 10 -0.87 12.07 -20.50
N ASP A 11 0.11 11.26 -20.92
CA ASP A 11 0.21 10.73 -22.28
C ASP A 11 -0.95 9.78 -22.62
N ALA A 12 -1.46 9.07 -21.61
CA ALA A 12 -2.67 8.24 -21.74
C ALA A 12 -3.96 9.07 -21.79
N GLY A 13 -3.90 10.40 -21.65
CA GLY A 13 -5.07 11.29 -21.58
C GLY A 13 -5.88 11.10 -20.30
N LEU A 14 -5.21 10.73 -19.21
CA LEU A 14 -5.74 10.50 -17.86
C LEU A 14 -4.85 11.18 -16.82
N PRO A 15 -4.59 12.50 -16.90
CA PRO A 15 -3.68 13.18 -15.98
C PRO A 15 -4.11 12.97 -14.52
N LEU A 16 -3.14 12.67 -13.65
CA LEU A 16 -3.38 12.53 -12.20
C LEU A 16 -3.89 13.86 -11.61
N CYS A 17 -4.57 13.82 -10.47
CA CYS A 17 -5.01 15.05 -9.80
C CYS A 17 -3.81 15.90 -9.36
N ARG A 18 -4.01 17.23 -9.25
CA ARG A 18 -2.92 18.17 -8.92
C ARG A 18 -2.17 17.79 -7.64
N ARG A 19 -2.91 17.32 -6.63
CA ARG A 19 -2.33 16.91 -5.34
C ARG A 19 -1.30 15.78 -5.52
N LEU A 20 -1.62 14.75 -6.31
CA LEU A 20 -0.67 13.67 -6.57
C LEU A 20 0.50 14.13 -7.43
N GLN A 21 0.24 14.98 -8.44
CA GLN A 21 1.32 15.56 -9.26
C GLN A 21 2.30 16.35 -8.40
N GLU A 22 1.82 17.26 -7.55
CA GLU A 22 2.65 18.06 -6.63
C GLU A 22 3.47 17.19 -5.67
N MET A 23 2.88 16.11 -5.16
CA MET A 23 3.59 15.15 -4.31
C MET A 23 4.67 14.42 -5.09
N LEU A 24 4.37 13.88 -6.27
CA LEU A 24 5.30 13.07 -7.06
C LEU A 24 6.41 13.88 -7.72
N ASP A 25 6.13 15.11 -8.12
CA ASP A 25 7.12 16.07 -8.62
C ASP A 25 7.93 16.73 -7.49
N GLU A 26 7.69 16.30 -6.25
CA GLU A 26 8.43 16.70 -5.06
C GLU A 26 8.40 18.22 -4.81
N HIS A 27 7.22 18.83 -4.97
CA HIS A 27 7.02 20.25 -4.69
C HIS A 27 7.54 20.59 -3.27
N PRO A 28 8.19 21.75 -3.05
CA PRO A 28 8.87 22.06 -1.78
C PRO A 28 8.00 21.92 -0.51
N SER A 29 6.69 22.14 -0.61
CA SER A 29 5.73 21.90 0.49
C SER A 29 5.69 20.45 0.97
N HIS A 30 6.18 19.51 0.16
CA HIS A 30 6.24 18.08 0.46
C HIS A 30 7.60 17.59 0.95
N ARG A 31 8.59 18.49 1.10
CA ARG A 31 9.92 18.18 1.65
C ARG A 31 10.02 18.73 3.07
N THR A 32 9.58 17.95 4.05
CA THR A 32 9.64 18.37 5.45
C THR A 32 10.05 17.22 6.35
N ASP A 33 10.81 17.51 7.40
CA ASP A 33 11.24 16.52 8.39
C ASP A 33 10.07 15.70 8.97
N ARG A 34 8.91 16.36 9.17
CA ARG A 34 7.72 15.73 9.74
C ARG A 34 6.92 14.89 8.73
N ARG A 35 6.79 15.35 7.49
CA ARG A 35 5.94 14.69 6.49
C ARG A 35 6.69 13.71 5.59
N GLY A 36 8.02 13.77 5.58
CA GLY A 36 8.91 12.97 4.75
C GLY A 36 9.20 13.67 3.43
N CYS A 37 9.11 12.90 2.34
CA CYS A 37 9.27 13.37 0.96
C CYS A 37 7.95 13.29 0.17
N GLY A 38 8.02 13.67 -1.09
CA GLY A 38 6.93 13.54 -2.06
C GLY A 38 6.33 12.13 -2.15
N TYR A 39 7.16 11.11 -2.32
CA TYR A 39 6.74 9.71 -2.44
C TYR A 39 6.04 9.18 -1.19
N THR A 40 6.57 9.51 0.00
CA THR A 40 5.95 9.20 1.29
C THR A 40 4.57 9.83 1.43
N GLN A 41 4.41 11.07 0.95
CA GLN A 41 3.14 11.76 1.00
C GLN A 41 2.14 11.24 -0.03
N ALA A 42 2.60 10.90 -1.23
CA ALA A 42 1.77 10.27 -2.26
C ALA A 42 1.19 8.95 -1.75
N THR A 43 2.02 8.05 -1.20
CA THR A 43 1.55 6.76 -0.66
C THR A 43 0.66 6.92 0.58
N ARG A 44 0.91 7.93 1.42
CA ARG A 44 0.01 8.30 2.52
C ARG A 44 -1.32 8.85 1.99
N HIS A 45 -1.32 9.62 0.91
CA HIS A 45 -2.56 10.08 0.29
C HIS A 45 -3.35 8.92 -0.30
N LEU A 46 -2.69 8.01 -1.02
CA LEU A 46 -3.32 6.82 -1.58
C LEU A 46 -3.93 5.91 -0.50
N SER A 47 -3.38 5.94 0.72
CA SER A 47 -3.93 5.17 1.85
C SER A 47 -5.40 5.46 2.14
N THR A 48 -5.93 6.64 1.79
CA THR A 48 -7.36 6.94 2.01
C THR A 48 -8.26 6.05 1.16
N PHE A 49 -7.81 5.66 -0.04
CA PHE A 49 -8.55 4.79 -0.93
C PHE A 49 -8.29 3.30 -0.63
N VAL A 50 -7.07 2.95 -0.22
CA VAL A 50 -6.74 1.58 0.21
C VAL A 50 -7.60 1.13 1.39
N ASN A 51 -7.82 2.03 2.36
CA ASN A 51 -8.56 1.71 3.58
C ASN A 51 -10.08 1.89 3.44
N SER A 52 -10.61 2.20 2.25
CA SER A 52 -12.06 2.38 2.10
C SER A 52 -12.78 1.05 1.90
N THR A 53 -14.04 1.02 2.32
CA THR A 53 -14.92 -0.14 2.15
C THR A 53 -15.02 -0.53 0.67
N PRO A 54 -14.97 -1.82 0.32
CA PRO A 54 -15.17 -2.25 -1.06
C PRO A 54 -16.60 -1.91 -1.52
N ASP A 55 -16.72 -1.09 -2.55
CA ASP A 55 -17.96 -0.81 -3.25
C ASP A 55 -17.66 -0.69 -4.74
N ASP A 56 -18.28 -1.55 -5.55
CA ASP A 56 -18.05 -1.59 -6.99
C ASP A 56 -18.71 -0.39 -7.73
N ASN A 57 -19.62 0.33 -7.07
CA ASN A 57 -20.27 1.54 -7.58
C ASN A 57 -19.56 2.84 -7.17
N ASP A 58 -18.74 2.80 -6.11
CA ASP A 58 -18.07 4.01 -5.60
C ASP A 58 -17.12 4.59 -6.66
N THR A 59 -17.21 5.89 -6.88
CA THR A 59 -16.43 6.67 -7.85
C THR A 59 -15.42 7.60 -7.17
N LEU A 60 -15.33 7.61 -5.84
CA LEU A 60 -14.44 8.51 -5.09
C LEU A 60 -12.97 8.32 -5.47
N ASP A 61 -12.53 7.10 -5.77
CA ASP A 61 -11.16 6.85 -6.22
C ASP A 61 -10.86 7.35 -7.64
N LEU A 62 -11.87 7.72 -8.42
CA LEU A 62 -11.68 8.39 -9.72
C LEU A 62 -11.21 9.85 -9.54
N GLU A 63 -11.28 10.40 -8.32
CA GLU A 63 -10.62 11.67 -7.94
C GLU A 63 -9.08 11.60 -7.98
N LEU A 64 -8.50 10.41 -8.19
CA LEU A 64 -7.09 10.26 -8.52
C LEU A 64 -6.71 10.94 -9.84
N PHE A 65 -7.68 11.26 -10.70
CA PHE A 65 -7.50 11.95 -11.97
C PHE A 65 -8.00 13.40 -11.91
N LEU A 66 -7.39 14.28 -12.71
CA LEU A 66 -7.65 15.72 -12.67
C LEU A 66 -9.09 16.08 -13.07
N ASP A 67 -9.55 15.55 -14.20
CA ASP A 67 -10.82 15.93 -14.83
C ASP A 67 -11.66 14.70 -15.17
N TRP A 68 -11.73 13.71 -14.26
CA TRP A 68 -12.56 12.52 -14.51
C TRP A 68 -14.04 12.92 -14.60
N PRO A 69 -14.81 12.43 -15.59
CA PRO A 69 -16.23 12.75 -15.76
C PRO A 69 -17.10 12.01 -14.73
N ARG A 70 -16.93 12.34 -13.44
CA ARG A 70 -17.48 11.60 -12.30
C ARG A 70 -19.00 11.48 -12.34
N ARG A 71 -19.72 12.59 -12.52
CA ARG A 71 -21.19 12.58 -12.58
C ARG A 71 -21.72 11.69 -13.69
N ALA A 72 -21.10 11.76 -14.88
CA ALA A 72 -21.48 10.91 -16.00
C ALA A 72 -21.11 9.44 -15.75
N THR A 73 -20.04 9.17 -15.00
CA THR A 73 -19.67 7.83 -14.56
C THR A 73 -20.65 7.27 -13.53
N GLU A 74 -21.13 8.08 -12.59
CA GLU A 74 -22.16 7.68 -11.62
C GLU A 74 -23.47 7.31 -12.33
N MET A 75 -23.89 8.11 -13.33
CA MET A 75 -25.05 7.79 -14.16
C MET A 75 -24.86 6.48 -14.94
N LEU A 76 -23.68 6.28 -15.54
CA LEU A 76 -23.34 5.05 -16.24
C LEU A 76 -23.34 3.84 -15.27
N SER A 77 -22.78 3.99 -14.07
CA SER A 77 -22.77 2.93 -13.05
C SER A 77 -24.19 2.55 -12.64
N ALA A 78 -25.08 3.53 -12.44
CA ALA A 78 -26.48 3.27 -12.14
C ALA A 78 -27.19 2.48 -13.27
N GLN A 79 -26.95 2.85 -14.53
CA GLN A 79 -27.49 2.11 -15.69
C GLN A 79 -26.95 0.68 -15.78
N LEU A 80 -25.66 0.48 -15.49
CA LEU A 80 -25.04 -0.85 -15.43
C LEU A 80 -25.66 -1.70 -14.32
N VAL A 81 -25.93 -1.11 -13.15
CA VAL A 81 -26.60 -1.79 -12.03
C VAL A 81 -28.04 -2.16 -12.38
N GLU A 82 -28.79 -1.28 -13.03
CA GLU A 82 -30.14 -1.59 -13.56
C GLU A 82 -30.10 -2.74 -14.57
N ALA A 83 -29.01 -2.84 -15.35
CA ALA A 83 -28.76 -3.93 -16.29
C ALA A 83 -28.19 -5.21 -15.64
N GLY A 84 -28.00 -5.25 -14.32
CA GLY A 84 -27.58 -6.43 -13.56
C GLY A 84 -26.08 -6.56 -13.26
N ALA A 85 -25.27 -5.53 -13.54
CA ALA A 85 -23.88 -5.48 -13.10
C ALA A 85 -23.76 -5.03 -11.62
N SER A 86 -22.66 -5.35 -10.94
CA SER A 86 -22.39 -4.82 -9.59
C SER A 86 -22.05 -3.33 -9.56
N GLY A 87 -21.54 -2.79 -10.67
CA GLY A 87 -21.17 -1.39 -10.84
C GLY A 87 -20.19 -1.17 -11.98
N TRP A 88 -19.65 0.04 -12.10
CA TRP A 88 -18.73 0.39 -13.20
C TRP A 88 -17.46 -0.46 -13.24
N ARG A 89 -17.00 -1.01 -12.10
CA ARG A 89 -15.81 -1.88 -12.07
C ARG A 89 -16.00 -3.21 -12.81
N GLU A 90 -17.23 -3.64 -13.10
CA GLU A 90 -17.46 -4.82 -13.94
C GLU A 90 -17.00 -4.63 -15.39
N LEU A 91 -16.92 -3.39 -15.88
CA LEU A 91 -16.43 -3.07 -17.24
C LEU A 91 -15.03 -3.68 -17.50
N GLY A 92 -14.26 -3.92 -16.44
CA GLY A 92 -12.91 -4.47 -16.50
C GLY A 92 -12.76 -5.95 -16.14
N ARG A 93 -13.82 -6.66 -15.76
CA ARG A 93 -13.74 -8.00 -15.14
C ARG A 93 -14.03 -9.16 -16.08
N GLY A 94 -14.09 -8.92 -17.39
CA GLY A 94 -14.10 -10.00 -18.39
C GLY A 94 -15.46 -10.67 -18.64
N ARG A 95 -16.58 -10.00 -18.30
CA ARG A 95 -17.84 -10.28 -19.01
C ARG A 95 -17.75 -9.59 -20.37
N GLU A 96 -17.98 -10.34 -21.44
CA GLU A 96 -17.92 -9.95 -22.85
C GLU A 96 -18.22 -8.46 -23.08
N ASN A 97 -17.28 -7.76 -23.73
CA ASN A 97 -17.45 -6.50 -24.47
C ASN A 97 -18.33 -5.39 -23.85
N LEU A 98 -18.59 -5.35 -22.53
CA LEU A 98 -19.44 -4.33 -21.94
C LEU A 98 -18.93 -2.92 -22.27
N LEU A 99 -17.61 -2.72 -22.16
CA LEU A 99 -16.95 -1.46 -22.51
C LEU A 99 -17.03 -1.12 -24.02
N ASP A 100 -17.00 -2.14 -24.88
CA ASP A 100 -17.09 -1.96 -26.34
C ASP A 100 -18.52 -1.72 -26.80
N ALA A 101 -19.50 -2.23 -26.05
CA ALA A 101 -20.93 -1.99 -26.26
C ALA A 101 -21.38 -0.60 -25.76
N LEU A 102 -20.58 0.06 -24.92
CA LEU A 102 -20.90 1.42 -24.46
C LEU A 102 -20.84 2.42 -25.62
N PRO A 103 -21.80 3.37 -25.69
CA PRO A 103 -21.75 4.45 -26.65
C PRO A 103 -20.47 5.28 -26.47
N ASP A 104 -19.96 5.85 -27.57
CA ASP A 104 -18.78 6.72 -27.53
C ASP A 104 -19.08 8.03 -26.81
N SER A 105 -18.92 7.96 -25.49
CA SER A 105 -19.10 9.02 -24.52
C SER A 105 -17.78 9.31 -23.81
N GLU A 106 -17.68 10.47 -23.17
CA GLU A 106 -16.49 10.84 -22.40
C GLU A 106 -16.10 9.78 -21.33
N PRO A 107 -17.00 9.28 -20.46
CA PRO A 107 -16.67 8.19 -19.52
C PRO A 107 -16.17 6.93 -20.22
N SER A 108 -16.81 6.51 -21.32
CA SER A 108 -16.38 5.31 -22.06
C SER A 108 -14.95 5.44 -22.62
N ARG A 109 -14.57 6.63 -23.10
CA ARG A 109 -13.20 6.91 -23.59
C ARG A 109 -12.19 6.89 -22.45
N CYS A 110 -12.53 7.49 -21.30
CA CYS A 110 -11.69 7.44 -20.10
C CYS A 110 -11.47 5.99 -19.63
N PHE A 111 -12.53 5.18 -19.58
CA PHE A 111 -12.42 3.77 -19.24
C PHE A 111 -11.56 3.00 -20.26
N ARG A 112 -11.78 3.17 -21.57
CA ARG A 112 -10.93 2.51 -22.60
C ARG A 112 -9.45 2.82 -22.41
N ARG A 113 -9.10 4.08 -22.15
CA ARG A 113 -7.71 4.49 -21.84
C ARG A 113 -7.19 3.84 -20.56
N LEU A 114 -8.00 3.79 -19.51
CA LEU A 114 -7.61 3.25 -18.21
C LEU A 114 -7.38 1.73 -18.28
N PHE A 115 -8.28 1.00 -18.93
CA PHE A 115 -8.15 -0.44 -19.15
C PHE A 115 -7.02 -0.77 -20.13
N ASP A 116 -6.76 0.08 -21.13
CA ASP A 116 -5.58 -0.09 -21.97
C ASP A 116 -4.28 0.04 -21.18
N LEU A 117 -4.17 1.09 -20.37
CA LEU A 117 -3.04 1.30 -19.47
C LEU A 117 -2.84 0.12 -18.52
N GLU A 118 -3.93 -0.41 -17.95
CA GLU A 118 -3.89 -1.59 -17.09
C GLU A 118 -3.27 -2.80 -17.83
N ARG A 119 -3.78 -3.14 -19.02
CA ARG A 119 -3.33 -4.31 -19.80
C ARG A 119 -1.84 -4.26 -20.12
N ARG A 120 -1.32 -3.09 -20.43
CA ARG A 120 0.11 -2.89 -20.76
C ARG A 120 1.00 -2.60 -19.56
N SER A 121 0.43 -2.36 -18.38
CA SER A 121 1.14 -1.82 -17.20
C SER A 121 2.34 -2.67 -16.76
N ALA A 122 2.27 -3.99 -16.92
CA ALA A 122 3.35 -4.91 -16.55
C ALA A 122 4.57 -4.84 -17.50
N ALA A 123 4.37 -4.38 -18.73
CA ALA A 123 5.40 -4.28 -19.76
C ALA A 123 5.98 -2.87 -19.92
N LEU A 124 5.50 -1.90 -19.15
CA LEU A 124 6.02 -0.53 -19.20
C LEU A 124 7.44 -0.47 -18.62
N PRO A 125 8.40 0.17 -19.29
CA PRO A 125 9.78 0.29 -18.81
C PRO A 125 9.88 1.41 -17.75
N LEU A 126 9.23 1.21 -16.61
CA LEU A 126 9.26 2.14 -15.49
C LEU A 126 10.38 1.78 -14.50
N VAL A 127 10.92 2.80 -13.85
CA VAL A 127 11.78 2.61 -12.68
C VAL A 127 11.01 1.92 -11.54
N PRO A 128 11.67 1.11 -10.69
CA PRO A 128 11.02 0.30 -9.66
C PRO A 128 9.96 1.02 -8.81
N GLU A 129 10.26 2.22 -8.31
CA GLU A 129 9.34 3.03 -7.50
C GLU A 129 8.08 3.44 -8.27
N SER A 130 8.21 3.77 -9.56
CA SER A 130 7.08 4.11 -10.41
C SER A 130 6.25 2.86 -10.72
N GLN A 131 6.87 1.69 -10.89
CA GLN A 131 6.15 0.45 -11.10
C GLN A 131 5.31 0.05 -9.87
N ILE A 132 5.86 0.19 -8.66
CA ILE A 132 5.15 -0.08 -7.42
C ILE A 132 3.94 0.84 -7.28
N LEU A 133 4.13 2.15 -7.50
CA LEU A 133 3.07 3.12 -7.34
C LEU A 133 1.98 2.98 -8.43
N LEU A 134 2.36 2.68 -9.68
CA LEU A 134 1.39 2.35 -10.74
C LEU A 134 0.54 1.15 -10.33
N ARG A 135 1.17 0.06 -9.87
CA ARG A 135 0.44 -1.13 -9.41
C ARG A 135 -0.54 -0.79 -8.28
N LEU A 136 -0.12 -0.01 -7.30
CA LEU A 136 -0.99 0.41 -6.20
C LEU A 136 -2.19 1.23 -6.69
N ILE A 137 -1.98 2.18 -7.61
CA ILE A 137 -3.06 2.98 -8.21
C ILE A 137 -4.04 2.07 -8.96
N LEU A 138 -3.55 1.15 -9.79
CA LEU A 138 -4.41 0.21 -10.52
C LEU A 138 -5.17 -0.73 -9.57
N GLN A 139 -4.52 -1.20 -8.49
CA GLN A 139 -5.19 -2.01 -7.46
C GLN A 139 -6.32 -1.26 -6.77
N ILE A 140 -6.11 0.03 -6.44
CA ILE A 140 -7.16 0.90 -5.89
C ILE A 140 -8.34 0.98 -6.87
N LEU A 141 -8.09 1.25 -8.15
CA LEU A 141 -9.12 1.47 -9.15
C LEU A 141 -9.92 0.20 -9.46
N PHE A 142 -9.27 -0.95 -9.62
CA PHE A 142 -9.94 -2.17 -10.10
C PHE A 142 -10.39 -3.12 -8.99
N ARG A 143 -9.80 -3.01 -7.78
CA ARG A 143 -10.12 -3.84 -6.60
C ARG A 143 -10.22 -5.33 -6.94
N ARG A 144 -9.20 -5.84 -7.62
CA ARG A 144 -9.18 -7.24 -8.04
C ARG A 144 -8.72 -8.10 -6.87
N CYS A 145 -9.48 -9.16 -6.60
CA CYS A 145 -9.10 -10.14 -5.59
C CYS A 145 -7.77 -10.76 -6.03
N SER A 146 -6.81 -10.82 -5.12
CA SER A 146 -5.60 -11.62 -5.27
C SER A 146 -5.71 -12.85 -4.38
N ASP A 147 -4.82 -13.80 -4.57
CA ASP A 147 -4.65 -14.94 -3.66
C ASP A 147 -3.91 -14.55 -2.36
N SER A 148 -3.53 -13.28 -2.21
CA SER A 148 -2.85 -12.76 -1.02
C SER A 148 -3.79 -12.74 0.19
N ALA A 149 -3.22 -12.96 1.38
CA ALA A 149 -3.98 -12.91 2.64
C ALA A 149 -4.72 -11.57 2.78
N CYS A 150 -6.03 -11.64 3.03
CA CYS A 150 -6.92 -10.48 3.04
C CYS A 150 -7.33 -10.11 4.47
N LEU A 151 -7.11 -8.85 4.82
CA LEU A 151 -7.43 -8.26 6.11
C LEU A 151 -8.63 -7.32 5.98
N ALA A 152 -9.45 -7.26 7.04
CA ALA A 152 -10.52 -6.28 7.12
C ALA A 152 -9.94 -4.86 7.26
N PRO A 153 -10.49 -3.85 6.54
CA PRO A 153 -10.02 -2.48 6.65
C PRO A 153 -10.40 -1.85 7.98
N MET A 154 -9.43 -1.20 8.64
CA MET A 154 -9.68 -0.32 9.77
C MET A 154 -10.10 1.07 9.26
N LEU A 155 -11.40 1.35 9.31
CA LEU A 155 -11.98 2.57 8.75
C LEU A 155 -11.61 3.81 9.58
N GLU A 156 -11.66 3.67 10.91
CA GLU A 156 -11.24 4.71 11.83
C GLU A 156 -9.72 4.93 11.78
N LYS A 157 -9.30 6.18 11.89
CA LYS A 157 -7.88 6.51 11.90
C LYS A 157 -7.34 6.26 13.31
N PRO A 158 -6.36 5.36 13.49
CA PRO A 158 -5.77 5.09 14.80
C PRO A 158 -4.86 6.25 15.21
N ASP A 159 -4.63 6.36 16.52
CA ASP A 159 -3.63 7.26 17.13
C ASP A 159 -2.20 6.69 16.97
N ILE A 160 -1.86 6.28 15.74
CA ILE A 160 -0.55 5.78 15.35
C ILE A 160 0.01 6.72 14.27
N GLY A 161 1.04 7.47 14.63
CA GLY A 161 1.86 8.32 13.79
C GLY A 161 2.67 7.55 12.75
N SER A 162 2.43 7.88 11.48
CA SER A 162 3.20 7.36 10.34
C SER A 162 4.44 8.19 9.99
N CYS A 163 5.09 8.83 10.98
CA CYS A 163 6.21 9.75 10.72
C CYS A 163 7.50 9.01 10.28
N THR A 164 8.55 9.76 9.97
CA THR A 164 9.85 9.20 9.54
C THR A 164 10.45 8.22 10.55
N ARG A 165 10.19 8.43 11.84
CA ARG A 165 10.67 7.55 12.94
C ARG A 165 9.91 6.23 13.06
N ALA A 166 8.79 6.06 12.36
CA ALA A 166 8.03 4.81 12.40
C ALA A 166 8.87 3.60 11.96
N GLU A 167 9.90 3.82 11.14
CA GLU A 167 10.79 2.78 10.60
C GLU A 167 11.99 2.47 11.52
N GLU A 168 12.31 3.31 12.51
CA GLU A 168 13.52 3.20 13.36
C GLU A 168 13.63 1.82 14.00
N PHE A 169 12.54 1.33 14.61
CA PHE A 169 12.52 0.04 15.27
C PHE A 169 12.55 -1.14 14.29
N PHE A 170 11.92 -1.01 13.12
CA PHE A 170 11.96 -2.08 12.12
C PHE A 170 13.36 -2.25 11.54
N LEU A 171 14.11 -1.16 11.39
CA LEU A 171 15.51 -1.23 11.03
C LEU A 171 16.31 -1.97 12.11
N GLU A 172 16.11 -1.70 13.40
CA GLU A 172 16.78 -2.45 14.47
C GLU A 172 16.40 -3.94 14.50
N ILE A 173 15.10 -4.23 14.37
CA ILE A 173 14.58 -5.61 14.34
C ILE A 173 15.22 -6.39 13.19
N ALA A 174 15.38 -5.79 12.00
CA ALA A 174 16.02 -6.42 10.85
C ALA A 174 17.48 -6.85 11.11
N HIS A 175 18.14 -6.25 12.11
CA HIS A 175 19.49 -6.61 12.56
C HIS A 175 19.48 -7.44 13.86
N GLY A 176 18.34 -8.05 14.21
CA GLY A 176 18.18 -8.86 15.42
C GLY A 176 18.24 -8.05 16.72
N ARG A 177 18.05 -6.72 16.65
CA ARG A 177 18.10 -5.85 17.83
C ARG A 177 16.69 -5.46 18.26
N ILE A 178 16.26 -6.03 19.38
CA ILE A 178 14.96 -5.73 19.99
C ILE A 178 15.24 -4.99 21.30
N ARG A 179 14.77 -3.76 21.42
CA ARG A 179 15.05 -2.93 22.61
C ARG A 179 14.40 -3.53 23.86
N ARG A 180 15.03 -3.34 25.00
CA ARG A 180 14.54 -3.81 26.30
C ARG A 180 13.10 -3.35 26.56
N GLY A 181 12.23 -4.30 26.91
CA GLY A 181 10.80 -4.05 27.16
C GLY A 181 9.93 -4.04 25.90
N GLY A 182 10.55 -4.06 24.72
CA GLY A 182 9.88 -4.31 23.45
C GLY A 182 9.69 -5.80 23.18
N ALA A 183 8.76 -6.10 22.29
CA ALA A 183 8.54 -7.43 21.74
C ALA A 183 8.20 -7.33 20.25
N ILE A 184 8.36 -8.43 19.53
CA ILE A 184 7.90 -8.55 18.14
C ILE A 184 6.91 -9.69 18.01
N ASN A 185 5.81 -9.41 17.32
CA ASN A 185 4.87 -10.44 16.93
C ASN A 185 5.04 -10.76 15.44
N ILE A 186 5.01 -12.03 15.10
CA ILE A 186 5.09 -12.52 13.72
C ILE A 186 3.73 -13.08 13.34
N PHE A 187 3.14 -12.55 12.27
CA PHE A 187 1.93 -13.13 11.69
C PHE A 187 2.29 -14.01 10.49
N VAL A 188 1.74 -15.22 10.46
CA VAL A 188 2.01 -16.23 9.42
C VAL A 188 0.74 -16.62 8.67
N ASP A 189 0.92 -17.07 7.43
CA ASP A 189 -0.14 -17.75 6.69
C ASP A 189 -0.38 -19.20 7.19
N ASP A 190 -1.35 -19.88 6.58
CA ASP A 190 -1.72 -21.26 6.90
C ASP A 190 -0.58 -22.28 6.68
N THR A 191 0.46 -21.91 5.93
CA THR A 191 1.67 -22.73 5.72
C THR A 191 2.78 -22.43 6.73
N GLY A 192 2.56 -21.46 7.63
CA GLY A 192 3.55 -21.00 8.60
C GLY A 192 4.55 -19.98 8.02
N LYS A 193 4.32 -19.46 6.81
CA LYS A 193 5.21 -18.48 6.19
C LYS A 193 4.97 -17.08 6.81
N PRO A 194 6.02 -16.37 7.26
CA PRO A 194 5.87 -15.02 7.80
C PRO A 194 5.35 -14.01 6.78
N LEU A 195 4.30 -13.28 7.15
CA LEU A 195 3.68 -12.23 6.35
C LEU A 195 3.85 -10.83 6.95
N LEU A 196 3.77 -10.68 8.28
CA LEU A 196 3.91 -9.40 8.98
C LEU A 196 4.85 -9.53 10.18
N VAL A 197 5.59 -8.46 10.45
CA VAL A 197 6.24 -8.22 11.75
C VAL A 197 5.57 -7.04 12.40
N GLU A 198 5.00 -7.23 13.57
CA GLU A 198 4.42 -6.17 14.41
C GLU A 198 5.38 -5.83 15.56
N LYS A 199 5.54 -4.54 15.83
CA LYS A 199 6.30 -4.06 16.98
C LYS A 199 5.39 -3.78 18.17
N MET A 200 5.74 -4.34 19.32
CA MET A 200 5.02 -4.17 20.58
C MET A 200 5.88 -3.41 21.58
N ASN A 201 5.30 -2.39 22.22
CA ASN A 201 5.97 -1.55 23.23
C ASN A 201 7.25 -0.86 22.72
N LEU A 202 7.33 -0.59 21.41
CA LEU A 202 8.45 0.07 20.74
C LEU A 202 7.94 1.34 20.04
N GLY A 203 7.88 2.44 20.79
CA GLY A 203 7.19 3.66 20.36
C GLY A 203 5.67 3.47 20.41
N GLU A 204 4.99 3.74 19.30
CA GLU A 204 3.56 3.41 19.15
C GLU A 204 3.39 1.89 18.97
N SER A 205 2.63 1.26 19.85
CA SER A 205 2.31 -0.17 19.74
C SER A 205 1.40 -0.44 18.55
N HIS A 206 1.42 -1.69 18.06
CA HIS A 206 0.58 -2.18 16.97
C HIS A 206 0.85 -1.62 15.57
N SER A 207 2.05 -1.07 15.33
CA SER A 207 2.48 -0.87 13.95
C SER A 207 3.15 -2.14 13.42
N ALA A 208 2.94 -2.44 12.14
CA ALA A 208 3.52 -3.61 11.49
C ALA A 208 4.07 -3.29 10.10
N ILE A 209 5.06 -4.06 9.65
CA ILE A 209 5.52 -4.06 8.25
C ILE A 209 5.18 -5.39 7.61
N ALA A 210 4.56 -5.33 6.42
CA ALA A 210 4.35 -6.52 5.61
C ALA A 210 5.63 -6.93 4.89
N MET A 211 5.98 -8.20 4.98
CA MET A 211 7.09 -8.83 4.28
C MET A 211 6.64 -9.52 2.99
N ALA A 212 5.35 -9.62 2.74
CA ALA A 212 4.73 -10.17 1.53
C ALA A 212 3.60 -9.24 1.05
N PRO A 213 3.10 -9.37 -0.19
CA PRO A 213 1.88 -8.70 -0.59
C PRO A 213 0.71 -9.10 0.33
N LEU A 214 -0.16 -8.15 0.64
CA LEU A 214 -1.35 -8.35 1.46
C LEU A 214 -2.54 -7.65 0.83
N CYS A 215 -3.74 -8.15 1.06
CA CYS A 215 -4.98 -7.48 0.69
C CYS A 215 -5.59 -6.72 1.86
N ILE A 216 -6.04 -5.49 1.62
CA ILE A 216 -7.01 -4.77 2.46
C ILE A 216 -8.21 -4.43 1.59
N GLY A 217 -9.41 -4.89 1.96
CA GLY A 217 -10.63 -4.49 1.24
C GLY A 217 -10.57 -4.74 -0.28
N ARG A 218 -10.02 -5.91 -0.69
CA ARG A 218 -9.79 -6.32 -2.09
C ARG A 218 -8.74 -5.48 -2.86
N ILE A 219 -7.91 -4.72 -2.16
CA ILE A 219 -6.79 -3.96 -2.73
C ILE A 219 -5.51 -4.63 -2.25
N GLU A 220 -4.74 -5.18 -3.19
CA GLU A 220 -3.41 -5.69 -2.87
C GLU A 220 -2.42 -4.53 -2.68
N VAL A 221 -1.72 -4.53 -1.55
CA VAL A 221 -0.62 -3.61 -1.24
C VAL A 221 0.71 -4.36 -1.22
N PRO A 222 1.81 -3.72 -1.63
CA PRO A 222 3.09 -4.40 -1.82
C PRO A 222 3.80 -4.70 -0.48
N PRO A 223 4.81 -5.58 -0.49
CA PRO A 223 5.76 -5.71 0.63
C PRO A 223 6.38 -4.36 1.00
N GLY A 224 6.77 -4.21 2.27
CA GLY A 224 7.27 -2.94 2.81
C GLY A 224 6.15 -1.93 3.11
N SER A 225 4.89 -2.34 3.01
CA SER A 225 3.74 -1.57 3.48
C SER A 225 3.74 -1.49 5.01
N LEU A 226 3.56 -0.27 5.54
CA LEU A 226 3.39 -0.01 6.96
C LEU A 226 1.91 -0.06 7.31
N PHE A 227 1.57 -0.78 8.38
CA PHE A 227 0.22 -0.92 8.89
C PHE A 227 0.10 -0.45 10.34
N ALA A 228 -1.10 -0.04 10.69
CA ALA A 228 -1.60 -0.13 12.06
C ALA A 228 -2.53 -1.36 12.15
N LEU A 229 -2.37 -2.16 13.20
CA LEU A 229 -3.16 -3.37 13.42
C LEU A 229 -4.09 -3.18 14.62
N ARG A 230 -5.25 -3.83 14.55
CA ARG A 230 -6.08 -4.14 15.70
C ARG A 230 -6.12 -5.65 15.83
N THR A 231 -5.56 -6.18 16.91
CA THR A 231 -5.36 -7.61 17.11
C THR A 231 -6.28 -8.15 18.20
N LEU A 232 -6.60 -9.45 18.14
CA LEU A 232 -7.23 -10.14 19.26
C LEU A 232 -6.22 -10.32 20.40
N GLU A 233 -6.57 -9.92 21.62
CA GLU A 233 -5.71 -10.11 22.79
C GLU A 233 -5.42 -11.61 23.06
N GLN A 234 -6.36 -12.48 22.69
CA GLN A 234 -6.26 -13.93 22.77
C GLN A 234 -6.54 -14.57 21.41
N ALA A 235 -5.56 -14.49 20.51
CA ALA A 235 -5.63 -15.17 19.20
C ALA A 235 -5.59 -16.71 19.38
N PRO A 236 -6.36 -17.49 18.57
CA PRO A 236 -6.43 -18.95 18.69
C PRO A 236 -5.10 -19.66 18.43
N SER A 237 -4.38 -19.27 17.36
CA SER A 237 -3.11 -19.89 16.94
C SER A 237 -1.92 -19.12 17.50
N ARG A 238 -1.84 -18.98 18.82
CA ARG A 238 -0.79 -18.21 19.49
C ARG A 238 0.27 -19.12 20.10
N ARG A 239 1.55 -18.91 19.74
CA ARG A 239 2.71 -19.56 20.37
C ARG A 239 3.74 -18.53 20.77
N SER A 240 4.40 -18.73 21.91
CA SER A 240 5.53 -17.89 22.31
C SER A 240 6.74 -18.12 21.41
N THR A 241 7.46 -17.04 21.10
CA THR A 241 8.77 -17.08 20.45
C THR A 241 9.84 -16.56 21.41
N GLU A 242 11.07 -16.38 20.95
CA GLU A 242 12.14 -15.81 21.78
C GLU A 242 11.80 -14.37 22.20
N HIS A 243 11.26 -13.59 21.27
CA HIS A 243 11.06 -12.15 21.47
C HIS A 243 9.60 -11.68 21.39
N GLY A 244 8.63 -12.59 21.34
CA GLY A 244 7.22 -12.24 21.42
C GLY A 244 6.31 -13.42 21.06
N LEU A 245 5.47 -13.23 20.05
CA LEU A 245 4.43 -14.19 19.69
C LEU A 245 4.43 -14.52 18.21
N LEU A 246 4.18 -15.78 17.91
CA LEU A 246 3.78 -16.27 16.60
C LEU A 246 2.25 -16.38 16.59
N MET A 247 1.61 -15.76 15.60
CA MET A 247 0.15 -15.73 15.44
C MET A 247 -0.25 -16.03 14.00
N GLY A 248 -1.40 -16.69 13.82
CA GLY A 248 -2.03 -16.77 12.49
C GLY A 248 -2.69 -15.44 12.10
N MET A 249 -2.95 -15.26 10.81
CA MET A 249 -3.59 -14.04 10.27
C MET A 249 -4.97 -13.76 10.89
N GLU A 250 -5.68 -14.77 11.38
CA GLU A 250 -6.94 -14.65 12.12
C GLU A 250 -6.81 -13.87 13.43
N GLY A 251 -5.59 -13.69 13.94
CA GLY A 251 -5.30 -12.83 15.09
C GLY A 251 -5.47 -11.33 14.79
N ILE A 252 -5.61 -10.92 13.53
CA ILE A 252 -5.80 -9.53 13.11
C ILE A 252 -7.28 -9.30 12.84
N ILE A 253 -7.90 -8.42 13.65
CA ILE A 253 -9.31 -8.03 13.49
C ILE A 253 -9.43 -7.03 12.34
N GLU A 254 -8.60 -6.00 12.35
CA GLU A 254 -8.58 -4.95 11.34
C GLU A 254 -7.15 -4.47 11.09
N ALA A 255 -6.90 -4.02 9.88
CA ALA A 255 -5.63 -3.41 9.50
C ALA A 255 -5.87 -2.09 8.77
N ARG A 256 -4.99 -1.12 9.02
CA ARG A 256 -4.94 0.13 8.27
C ARG A 256 -3.62 0.25 7.55
N PHE A 257 -3.63 0.29 6.22
CA PHE A 257 -2.45 0.70 5.46
C PHE A 257 -2.15 2.18 5.73
N LEU A 258 -0.90 2.50 6.09
CA LEU A 258 -0.50 3.87 6.43
C LEU A 258 0.27 4.54 5.29
N ARG A 259 1.28 3.84 4.75
CA ARG A 259 2.15 4.27 3.65
C ARG A 259 3.14 3.16 3.28
N LEU A 260 3.88 3.35 2.20
CA LEU A 260 5.09 2.57 1.96
C LEU A 260 6.25 3.06 2.83
N THR A 261 7.07 2.10 3.28
CA THR A 261 8.34 2.35 3.97
C THR A 261 9.50 2.37 2.98
N THR A 262 10.67 2.80 3.42
CA THR A 262 11.91 2.71 2.61
C THR A 262 12.25 1.26 2.24
N LEU A 263 11.82 0.30 3.06
CA LEU A 263 12.03 -1.13 2.82
C LEU A 263 11.18 -1.68 1.65
N ALA A 264 10.18 -0.95 1.16
CA ALA A 264 9.42 -1.32 -0.03
C ALA A 264 10.27 -1.28 -1.32
N LEU A 265 11.47 -0.67 -1.26
CA LEU A 265 12.41 -0.58 -2.36
C LEU A 265 13.78 -1.17 -2.02
N ALA A 266 14.47 -1.60 -3.07
CA ALA A 266 15.87 -2.00 -2.99
C ALA A 266 16.74 -0.80 -2.53
N PRO A 267 17.84 -1.07 -1.79
CA PRO A 267 18.79 -0.05 -1.32
C PRO A 267 19.13 1.04 -2.35
N ASP A 268 19.47 0.64 -3.58
CA ASP A 268 19.96 1.53 -4.64
C ASP A 268 18.91 2.56 -5.11
N ASP A 269 17.62 2.26 -4.96
CA ASP A 269 16.53 3.13 -5.41
C ASP A 269 16.05 4.11 -4.32
N ARG A 270 16.44 3.90 -3.06
CA ARG A 270 15.86 4.63 -1.92
C ARG A 270 16.22 6.09 -1.90
N ARG A 271 17.48 6.45 -2.16
CA ARG A 271 17.93 7.85 -2.06
C ARG A 271 17.24 8.74 -3.08
N ARG A 272 17.03 8.26 -4.31
CA ARG A 272 16.31 9.01 -5.34
C ARG A 272 14.80 9.07 -5.09
N THR A 273 14.22 8.04 -4.45
CA THR A 273 12.77 7.96 -4.25
C THR A 273 12.32 8.66 -2.97
N PHE A 274 13.01 8.41 -1.86
CA PHE A 274 12.62 8.86 -0.53
C PHE A 274 13.36 10.13 -0.08
N THR A 275 14.34 10.62 -0.86
CA THR A 275 14.99 11.95 -0.76
C THR A 275 15.12 12.48 0.68
N ALA A 276 14.35 13.51 1.06
CA ALA A 276 14.36 14.16 2.37
C ALA A 276 14.09 13.19 3.54
N GLN A 277 13.34 12.11 3.31
CA GLN A 277 13.16 11.06 4.29
C GLN A 277 14.47 10.30 4.54
N MET A 278 15.23 9.93 3.50
CA MET A 278 16.53 9.27 3.67
C MET A 278 17.52 10.18 4.39
N GLU A 279 17.58 11.45 4.02
CA GLU A 279 18.41 12.45 4.71
C GLU A 279 18.04 12.57 6.20
N ALA A 280 16.75 12.56 6.51
CA ALA A 280 16.28 12.60 7.89
C ALA A 280 16.64 11.32 8.67
N GLN A 281 16.52 10.14 8.05
CA GLN A 281 16.91 8.87 8.68
C GLN A 281 18.42 8.80 8.95
N ASP A 282 19.25 9.25 8.01
CA ASP A 282 20.71 9.35 8.17
C ASP A 282 21.07 10.33 9.30
N ARG A 283 20.46 11.52 9.31
CA ARG A 283 20.68 12.55 10.35
C ARG A 283 20.26 12.09 11.75
N LEU A 284 19.20 11.28 11.84
CA LEU A 284 18.72 10.70 13.10
C LEU A 284 19.56 9.49 13.55
N GLY A 285 20.56 9.06 12.77
CA GLY A 285 21.40 7.92 13.11
C GLY A 285 20.63 6.60 13.13
N MET A 286 19.59 6.46 12.30
CA MET A 286 18.85 5.20 12.20
C MET A 286 19.76 4.08 11.70
N LEU A 287 19.46 2.84 12.10
CA LEU A 287 20.33 1.71 11.82
C LEU A 287 20.29 1.31 10.33
N SER A 288 21.32 1.69 9.59
CA SER A 288 21.56 1.25 8.22
C SER A 288 20.37 1.40 7.24
N PRO A 289 19.61 2.52 7.24
CA PRO A 289 18.44 2.70 6.37
C PRO A 289 18.77 2.58 4.87
N GLY A 290 20.02 2.87 4.50
CA GLY A 290 20.51 2.78 3.13
C GLY A 290 20.83 1.36 2.66
N SER A 291 20.87 0.35 3.53
CA SER A 291 21.28 -1.02 3.14
C SER A 291 20.38 -2.14 3.68
N THR A 292 19.65 -1.92 4.78
CA THR A 292 18.72 -2.92 5.36
C THR A 292 17.64 -3.32 4.35
N THR A 293 17.31 -4.59 4.20
CA THR A 293 16.34 -5.10 3.22
C THR A 293 15.12 -5.74 3.90
N LEU A 294 14.05 -6.00 3.12
CA LEU A 294 12.96 -6.86 3.61
C LEU A 294 13.42 -8.29 3.87
N ASP A 295 14.44 -8.78 3.16
CA ASP A 295 14.98 -10.12 3.42
C ASP A 295 15.66 -10.20 4.80
N ASP A 296 16.27 -9.10 5.27
CA ASP A 296 16.83 -9.04 6.62
C ASP A 296 15.71 -9.23 7.67
N LEU A 297 14.55 -8.57 7.50
CA LEU A 297 13.37 -8.79 8.35
C LEU A 297 12.82 -10.21 8.22
N ARG A 298 12.75 -10.77 7.01
CA ARG A 298 12.26 -12.14 6.78
C ARG A 298 13.14 -13.17 7.47
N ARG A 299 14.46 -12.99 7.50
CA ARG A 299 15.37 -13.88 8.23
C ARG A 299 15.07 -13.87 9.73
N VAL A 300 14.94 -12.69 10.33
CA VAL A 300 14.60 -12.56 11.75
C VAL A 300 13.24 -13.20 12.05
N ALA A 301 12.24 -12.97 11.21
CA ALA A 301 10.93 -13.60 11.37
C ALA A 301 10.99 -15.14 11.22
N ALA A 302 11.80 -15.66 10.30
CA ALA A 302 11.99 -17.10 10.14
C ALA A 302 12.69 -17.73 11.34
N ASP A 303 13.67 -17.05 11.92
CA ASP A 303 14.36 -17.48 13.14
C ASP A 303 13.37 -17.53 14.32
N GLU A 304 12.53 -16.51 14.50
CA GLU A 304 11.46 -16.51 15.52
C GLU A 304 10.45 -17.66 15.33
N CYS A 305 10.11 -18.00 14.07
CA CYS A 305 9.22 -19.14 13.78
C CYS A 305 9.85 -20.49 14.15
N GLN A 306 11.18 -20.62 14.11
CA GLN A 306 11.88 -21.86 14.46
C GLN A 306 12.16 -21.94 15.97
N SER A 307 12.44 -20.80 16.60
CA SER A 307 12.66 -20.67 18.04
C SER A 307 11.38 -20.97 18.81
N SER A 308 11.24 -22.21 19.27
CA SER A 308 10.15 -22.65 20.15
C SER A 308 10.64 -22.60 21.61
N ARG A 309 9.91 -21.88 22.48
CA ARG A 309 9.99 -22.04 23.94
C ARG A 309 8.73 -22.70 24.46
#